data_AF-A0A4W5QLA9-F1
#
_entry.id   AF-A0A4W5QLA9-F1
#
_cell.length_a   1.000
_cell.length_b   1.000
_cell.length_c   1.000
_cell.angle_alpha   90.00
_cell.angle_beta   90.00
_cell.angle_gamma   90.00
#
_symmetry.space_group_name_H-M   'P 1'
#
loop_
_entity.id
_entity.type
_entity.pdbx_description
1 polymer ?
#
loop_
_entity_poly.entity_id
_entity_poly.type
_entity_poly.pdbx_seq_one_letter_code
_entity_poly.pdbx_strand_id
1 'polypeptide(L)'
;MRYCSNSHIIHVIFYCLYLLGLILGWTGVNEHSFIAVKPDGVHRRLVGEIIQRFEKKGFRLVGMKLVQASEDLLREHYWDLRDKPFFNGLVRYMSSGPIVAMVWQGLDVVKMSRKMLGETNPADSLPGTIRGDYCVDVGRNVIHGSDSVESAQREISLWFRQNELQCLEDSSGQWIYE
;
A
#
# COMPACT_ATOMS: atom_id res chain seq x y z
N MET A 1 10.31 -32.75 -36.37
CA MET A 1 9.99 -31.34 -36.10
C MET A 1 9.26 -31.26 -34.77
N ARG A 2 9.96 -30.93 -33.68
CA ARG A 2 9.34 -30.65 -32.38
C ARG A 2 9.13 -29.14 -32.30
N TYR A 3 7.88 -28.70 -32.24
CA TYR A 3 7.55 -27.33 -31.87
C TYR A 3 7.91 -27.15 -30.39
N CYS A 4 9.05 -26.53 -30.09
CA CYS A 4 9.29 -25.96 -28.77
C CYS A 4 8.27 -24.83 -28.57
N SER A 5 7.42 -24.97 -27.56
CA SER A 5 6.36 -24.01 -27.26
C SER A 5 6.96 -22.65 -26.85
N ASN A 6 6.49 -21.58 -27.50
CA ASN A 6 6.82 -20.18 -27.22
C ASN A 6 6.44 -19.75 -25.78
N SER A 7 5.65 -20.53 -25.05
CA SER A 7 5.14 -20.20 -23.72
C SER A 7 6.24 -20.15 -22.65
N HIS A 8 7.25 -21.01 -22.76
CA HIS A 8 8.33 -21.07 -21.77
C HIS A 8 9.33 -19.92 -21.91
N ILE A 9 9.57 -19.43 -23.13
CA ILE A 9 10.48 -18.30 -23.37
C ILE A 9 9.84 -17.00 -22.86
N ILE A 10 8.53 -16.83 -23.04
CA ILE A 10 7.78 -15.66 -22.52
C ILE A 10 7.78 -15.65 -20.99
N HIS A 11 7.55 -16.80 -20.34
CA HIS A 11 7.61 -16.91 -18.88
C HIS A 11 8.99 -16.61 -18.30
N VAL A 12 10.07 -17.07 -18.94
CA VAL A 12 11.45 -16.82 -18.50
C VAL A 12 11.85 -15.36 -18.68
N ILE A 13 11.41 -14.70 -19.77
CA ILE A 13 11.64 -13.26 -19.98
C ILE A 13 10.83 -12.41 -18.99
N PHE A 14 9.59 -12.79 -18.68
CA PHE A 14 8.78 -12.14 -17.64
C PHE A 14 9.41 -12.28 -16.25
N TYR A 15 9.87 -13.49 -15.90
CA TYR A 15 10.60 -13.72 -14.64
C TYR A 15 11.92 -12.94 -14.59
N CYS A 16 12.62 -12.81 -15.71
CA CYS A 16 13.89 -12.08 -15.80
C CYS A 16 13.69 -10.56 -15.68
N LEU A 17 12.64 -10.00 -16.30
CA LEU A 17 12.25 -8.60 -16.12
C LEU A 17 11.68 -8.30 -14.71
N TYR A 18 11.01 -9.27 -14.09
CA TYR A 18 10.50 -9.17 -12.71
C TYR A 18 11.64 -9.26 -11.68
N LEU A 19 12.62 -10.14 -11.90
CA LEU A 19 13.89 -10.13 -11.17
C LEU A 19 14.66 -8.82 -11.41
N LEU A 20 14.65 -8.29 -12.64
CA LEU A 20 15.21 -6.97 -12.92
C LEU A 20 14.45 -5.86 -12.21
N GLY A 21 13.13 -5.93 -11.99
CA GLY A 21 12.39 -4.98 -11.16
C GLY A 21 12.74 -5.08 -9.66
N LEU A 22 13.07 -6.28 -9.18
CA LEU A 22 13.64 -6.50 -7.85
C LEU A 22 15.10 -6.02 -7.75
N ILE A 23 15.83 -5.93 -8.87
CA ILE A 23 17.25 -5.52 -8.95
C ILE A 23 17.41 -4.02 -9.34
N LEU A 24 16.45 -3.42 -10.06
CA LEU A 24 16.46 -2.04 -10.57
C LEU A 24 15.75 -1.04 -9.64
N GLY A 25 15.17 -1.51 -8.53
CA GLY A 25 14.52 -0.67 -7.55
C GLY A 25 13.15 -0.16 -7.99
N TRP A 26 12.24 -0.05 -7.04
CA TRP A 26 10.93 0.59 -7.21
C TRP A 26 11.10 2.08 -7.47
N THR A 27 11.36 2.43 -8.73
CA THR A 27 11.62 3.79 -9.18
C THR A 27 10.70 4.16 -10.34
N GLY A 28 10.43 5.46 -10.51
CA GLY A 28 9.55 5.97 -11.55
C GLY A 28 8.14 5.36 -11.46
N VAL A 29 7.60 4.92 -12.60
CA VAL A 29 6.26 4.29 -12.69
C VAL A 29 6.16 2.93 -11.98
N ASN A 30 7.29 2.35 -11.57
CA ASN A 30 7.37 1.10 -10.81
C ASN A 30 7.57 1.34 -9.30
N GLU A 31 7.49 2.60 -8.82
CA GLU A 31 7.45 2.87 -7.39
C GLU A 31 6.23 2.22 -6.75
N HIS A 32 6.37 1.72 -5.52
CA HIS A 32 5.31 1.08 -4.75
C HIS A 32 5.16 1.73 -3.37
N SER A 33 3.93 1.76 -2.86
CA SER A 33 3.61 2.20 -1.50
C SER A 33 2.73 1.18 -0.80
N PHE A 34 2.99 0.96 0.50
CA PHE A 34 2.09 0.22 1.37
C PHE A 34 1.00 1.15 1.90
N ILE A 35 -0.25 0.72 1.75
CA ILE A 35 -1.42 1.44 2.25
C ILE A 35 -2.25 0.47 3.09
N ALA A 36 -2.70 0.89 4.26
CA ALA A 36 -3.58 0.06 5.09
C ALA A 36 -4.81 0.82 5.56
N VAL A 37 -6.00 0.30 5.25
CA VAL A 37 -7.24 0.74 5.90
C VAL A 37 -7.27 0.14 7.29
N LYS A 38 -7.25 1.02 8.30
CA LYS A 38 -7.20 0.68 9.73
C LYS A 38 -8.54 0.09 10.22
N PRO A 39 -8.60 -0.48 11.43
CA PRO A 39 -9.82 -1.15 11.90
C PRO A 39 -11.06 -0.24 11.88
N ASP A 40 -10.92 1.03 12.27
CA ASP A 40 -11.99 2.02 12.21
C ASP A 40 -12.49 2.26 10.77
N GLY A 41 -11.60 2.33 9.78
CA GLY A 41 -11.96 2.45 8.37
C GLY A 41 -12.75 1.24 7.85
N VAL A 42 -12.36 0.03 8.26
CA VAL A 42 -13.08 -1.20 7.92
C VAL A 42 -14.45 -1.24 8.58
N HIS A 43 -14.54 -0.98 9.88
CA HIS A 43 -15.81 -0.96 10.63
C HIS A 43 -16.79 0.11 10.10
N ARG A 44 -16.26 1.23 9.59
CA ARG A 44 -17.04 2.30 8.98
C ARG A 44 -17.34 2.09 7.50
N ARG A 45 -16.98 0.92 6.95
CA ARG A 45 -17.25 0.53 5.55
C ARG A 45 -16.63 1.47 4.51
N LEU A 46 -15.47 2.05 4.83
CA LEU A 46 -14.76 3.01 3.96
C LEU A 46 -13.78 2.34 2.98
N VAL A 47 -13.65 1.02 2.99
CA VAL A 47 -12.71 0.28 2.15
C VAL A 47 -12.90 0.58 0.66
N GLY A 48 -14.14 0.46 0.15
CA GLY A 48 -14.43 0.69 -1.26
C GLY A 48 -14.18 2.15 -1.69
N GLU A 49 -14.52 3.11 -0.82
CA GLU A 49 -14.29 4.53 -1.06
C GLU A 49 -12.79 4.85 -1.16
N ILE A 50 -11.99 4.30 -0.24
CA ILE A 50 -10.54 4.47 -0.26
C ILE A 50 -9.94 3.86 -1.52
N ILE A 51 -10.27 2.61 -1.85
CA ILE A 51 -9.77 1.94 -3.07
C ILE A 51 -10.13 2.76 -4.30
N GLN A 52 -11.39 3.20 -4.41
CA GLN A 52 -11.86 3.98 -5.55
C GLN A 52 -11.04 5.27 -5.76
N ARG A 53 -10.60 5.95 -4.70
CA ARG A 53 -9.77 7.16 -4.82
C ARG A 53 -8.40 6.87 -5.44
N PHE A 54 -7.79 5.72 -5.12
CA PHE A 54 -6.53 5.28 -5.72
C PHE A 54 -6.72 4.82 -7.18
N GLU A 55 -7.77 4.05 -7.46
CA GLU A 55 -8.10 3.61 -8.83
C GLU A 55 -8.37 4.80 -9.76
N LYS A 56 -9.22 5.75 -9.33
CA LYS A 56 -9.53 6.96 -10.09
C LYS A 56 -8.33 7.86 -10.32
N LYS A 57 -7.31 7.78 -9.45
CA LYS A 57 -6.05 8.51 -9.63
C LYS A 57 -5.19 7.93 -10.75
N GLY A 58 -5.42 6.66 -11.12
CA GLY A 58 -4.62 5.92 -12.09
C GLY A 58 -3.50 5.09 -11.45
N PHE A 59 -3.51 4.90 -10.12
CA PHE A 59 -2.58 3.97 -9.48
C PHE A 59 -3.04 2.53 -9.65
N ARG A 60 -2.07 1.62 -9.74
CA ARG A 60 -2.32 0.19 -9.95
C ARG A 60 -2.31 -0.56 -8.63
N LEU A 61 -3.36 -1.33 -8.37
CA LEU A 61 -3.39 -2.25 -7.24
C LEU A 61 -2.60 -3.51 -7.58
N VAL A 62 -1.54 -3.80 -6.82
CA VAL A 62 -0.69 -4.99 -7.06
C VAL A 62 -0.78 -6.03 -5.94
N GLY A 63 -1.35 -5.67 -4.79
CA GLY A 63 -1.61 -6.61 -3.70
C GLY A 63 -2.70 -6.10 -2.77
N MET A 64 -3.56 -6.99 -2.28
CA MET A 64 -4.61 -6.65 -1.33
C MET A 64 -4.98 -7.87 -0.48
N LYS A 65 -5.15 -7.68 0.83
CA LYS A 65 -5.73 -8.69 1.73
C LYS A 65 -6.43 -8.08 2.94
N LEU A 66 -7.53 -8.70 3.34
CA LEU A 66 -8.19 -8.45 4.62
C LEU A 66 -7.58 -9.39 5.68
N VAL A 67 -6.99 -8.82 6.73
CA VAL A 67 -6.27 -9.60 7.74
C VAL A 67 -6.52 -9.08 9.15
N GLN A 68 -6.54 -9.99 10.12
CA GLN A 68 -6.41 -9.65 11.54
C GLN A 68 -4.92 -9.68 11.90
N ALA A 69 -4.30 -8.52 12.07
CA ALA A 69 -2.87 -8.42 12.35
C ALA A 69 -2.55 -8.81 13.81
N SER A 70 -1.51 -9.61 14.03
CA SER A 70 -1.02 -9.93 15.37
C SER A 70 -0.33 -8.72 16.00
N GLU A 71 -0.29 -8.67 17.34
CA GLU A 71 0.48 -7.63 18.03
C GLU A 71 1.97 -7.68 17.67
N ASP A 72 2.54 -8.88 17.49
CA ASP A 72 3.95 -9.04 17.12
C ASP A 72 4.27 -8.37 15.78
N LEU A 73 3.44 -8.64 14.77
CA LEU A 73 3.56 -8.01 13.45
C LEU A 73 3.43 -6.48 13.53
N LEU A 74 2.49 -5.99 14.33
CA LEU A 74 2.26 -4.55 14.51
C LEU A 74 3.39 -3.87 15.30
N ARG A 75 4.01 -4.56 16.25
CA ARG A 75 5.19 -4.06 16.97
C ARG A 75 6.39 -3.93 16.05
N GLU A 76 6.57 -4.88 15.13
CA GLU A 76 7.60 -4.80 14.09
C GLU A 76 7.30 -3.66 13.11
N HIS A 77 6.05 -3.55 12.65
CA HIS A 77 5.62 -2.48 11.75
C HIS A 77 5.82 -1.08 12.36
N TYR A 78 5.52 -0.90 13.65
CA TYR A 78 5.69 0.36 14.36
C TYR A 78 6.98 0.46 15.19
N TRP A 79 8.01 -0.32 14.86
CA TRP A 79 9.23 -0.42 15.65
C TRP A 79 9.90 0.94 15.91
N ASP A 80 9.86 1.85 14.95
CA ASP A 80 10.43 3.20 15.07
C ASP A 80 9.70 4.07 16.10
N LEU A 81 8.49 3.68 16.50
CA LEU A 81 7.66 4.35 17.49
C LEU A 81 7.72 3.68 18.87
N ARG A 82 8.51 2.62 19.07
CA ARG A 82 8.51 1.80 20.30
C ARG A 82 8.74 2.58 21.60
N ASP A 83 9.50 3.68 21.53
CA ASP A 83 9.82 4.53 22.67
C ASP A 83 8.79 5.66 22.89
N LYS A 84 7.75 5.74 22.05
CA LYS A 84 6.69 6.74 22.17
C LYS A 84 5.64 6.30 23.20
N PRO A 85 5.09 7.23 24.02
CA PRO A 85 4.13 6.88 25.07
C PRO A 85 2.84 6.24 24.55
N PHE A 86 2.48 6.52 23.29
CA PHE A 86 1.27 5.98 22.65
C PHE A 86 1.49 4.63 21.94
N PHE A 87 2.71 4.08 21.90
CA PHE A 87 3.03 2.88 21.12
C PHE A 87 2.16 1.66 21.48
N ASN A 88 2.04 1.35 22.78
CA ASN A 88 1.21 0.22 23.21
C ASN A 88 -0.27 0.44 22.91
N GLY A 89 -0.75 1.68 22.96
CA GLY A 89 -2.11 2.03 22.56
C GLY A 89 -2.32 1.85 21.06
N LEU A 90 -1.34 2.25 20.24
CA LEU A 90 -1.35 2.08 18.78
C LEU A 90 -1.39 0.61 18.37
N VAL A 91 -0.55 -0.23 18.98
CA VAL A 91 -0.54 -1.68 18.73
C VAL A 91 -1.88 -2.31 19.08
N ARG A 92 -2.41 -2.05 20.29
CA ARG A 92 -3.72 -2.57 20.73
C ARG A 92 -4.86 -2.10 19.84
N TYR A 93 -4.79 -0.83 19.40
CA TYR A 93 -5.78 -0.28 18.49
C TYR A 93 -5.74 -1.00 17.13
N MET A 94 -4.57 -1.14 16.53
CA MET A 94 -4.42 -1.78 15.23
C MET A 94 -4.71 -3.29 15.26
N SER A 95 -4.52 -3.96 16.40
CA SER A 95 -4.88 -5.36 16.61
C SER A 95 -6.34 -5.58 17.04
N SER A 96 -7.11 -4.52 17.28
CA SER A 96 -8.49 -4.63 17.79
C SER A 96 -9.53 -5.10 16.77
N GLY A 97 -9.19 -5.11 15.49
CA GLY A 97 -10.07 -5.53 14.41
C GLY A 97 -9.31 -5.73 13.10
N PRO A 98 -10.00 -6.17 12.04
CA PRO A 98 -9.34 -6.47 10.78
C PRO A 98 -8.91 -5.18 10.07
N ILE A 99 -7.83 -5.29 9.30
CA ILE A 99 -7.35 -4.23 8.41
C ILE A 99 -7.37 -4.71 6.97
N VAL A 100 -7.45 -3.78 6.02
CA VAL A 100 -7.20 -4.05 4.60
C VAL A 100 -5.82 -3.54 4.25
N ALA A 101 -4.86 -4.46 4.15
CA ALA A 101 -3.50 -4.18 3.69
C ALA A 101 -3.48 -4.18 2.17
N MET A 102 -2.83 -3.19 1.57
CA MET A 102 -2.75 -2.99 0.12
C MET A 102 -1.36 -2.54 -0.30
N VAL A 103 -1.03 -2.85 -1.54
CA VAL A 103 0.16 -2.34 -2.23
C VAL A 103 -0.29 -1.66 -3.53
N TRP A 104 0.07 -0.39 -3.67
CA TRP A 104 -0.22 0.42 -4.84
C TRP A 104 1.06 0.79 -5.57
N GLN A 105 1.02 0.70 -6.90
CA GLN A 105 2.12 1.02 -7.79
C GLN A 105 1.80 2.27 -8.63
N GLY A 106 2.81 3.12 -8.87
CA GLY A 106 2.78 4.20 -9.85
C GLY A 106 3.82 5.28 -9.60
N LEU A 107 3.90 6.26 -10.50
CA LEU A 107 4.85 7.37 -10.40
C LEU A 107 4.63 8.18 -9.11
N ASP A 108 5.70 8.37 -8.32
CA ASP A 108 5.71 9.07 -7.03
C ASP A 108 4.61 8.57 -6.07
N VAL A 109 4.18 7.30 -6.18
CA VAL A 109 3.02 6.78 -5.45
C VAL A 109 3.15 6.94 -3.94
N VAL A 110 4.35 6.84 -3.35
CA VAL A 110 4.54 7.06 -1.89
C VAL A 110 4.16 8.49 -1.52
N LYS A 111 4.78 9.47 -2.19
CA LYS A 111 4.54 10.90 -1.95
C LYS A 111 3.10 11.30 -2.26
N MET A 112 2.57 10.82 -3.38
CA MET A 112 1.21 11.14 -3.82
C MET A 112 0.15 10.47 -2.94
N SER A 113 0.40 9.26 -2.45
CA SER A 113 -0.46 8.60 -1.45
C SER A 113 -0.56 9.46 -0.21
N ARG A 114 0.57 9.95 0.33
CA ARG A 114 0.58 10.82 1.52
C ARG A 114 -0.24 12.09 1.32
N LYS A 115 -0.13 12.72 0.14
CA LYS A 115 -0.98 13.87 -0.22
C LYS A 115 -2.46 13.53 -0.27
N MET A 116 -2.82 12.38 -0.84
CA MET A 116 -4.22 11.92 -0.93
C MET A 116 -4.81 11.56 0.44
N LEU A 117 -3.98 10.98 1.32
CA LEU A 117 -4.38 10.62 2.67
C LEU A 117 -4.68 11.86 3.52
N GLY A 118 -3.92 12.94 3.34
CA GLY A 118 -3.95 14.12 4.21
C GLY A 118 -3.00 13.98 5.40
N GLU A 119 -2.94 15.01 6.23
CA GLU A 119 -2.07 15.06 7.42
C GLU A 119 -2.42 13.98 8.45
N THR A 120 -1.48 13.62 9.32
CA THR A 120 -1.72 12.54 10.31
C THR A 120 -2.84 12.90 11.28
N ASN A 121 -2.89 14.17 11.68
CA ASN A 121 -3.98 14.76 12.44
C ASN A 121 -5.09 15.20 11.47
N PRO A 122 -6.32 14.63 11.56
CA PRO A 122 -7.42 15.02 10.69
C PRO A 122 -7.79 16.50 10.75
N ALA A 123 -7.58 17.17 11.89
CA ALA A 123 -7.84 18.60 12.03
C ALA A 123 -6.98 19.47 11.11
N ASP A 124 -5.80 18.96 10.72
CA ASP A 124 -4.86 19.63 9.81
C ASP A 124 -5.01 19.13 8.35
N SER A 125 -5.92 18.17 8.10
CA SER A 125 -6.16 17.60 6.79
C SER A 125 -7.15 18.45 5.99
N LEU A 126 -6.80 18.79 4.75
CA LEU A 126 -7.66 19.60 3.88
C LEU A 126 -8.88 18.80 3.38
N PRO A 127 -10.03 19.45 3.13
CA PRO A 127 -11.15 18.85 2.41
C PRO A 127 -10.71 18.25 1.07
N GLY A 128 -11.25 17.08 0.72
CA GLY A 128 -10.85 16.28 -0.45
C GLY A 128 -9.76 15.24 -0.15
N THR A 129 -9.05 15.35 0.98
CA THR A 129 -8.16 14.28 1.45
C THR A 129 -8.96 13.22 2.20
N ILE A 130 -8.46 11.98 2.25
CA ILE A 130 -9.17 10.87 2.91
C ILE A 130 -9.42 11.19 4.38
N ARG A 131 -8.44 11.74 5.09
CA ARG A 131 -8.59 12.09 6.50
C ARG A 131 -9.44 13.35 6.70
N GLY A 132 -9.32 14.34 5.83
CA GLY A 132 -10.15 15.55 5.90
C GLY A 132 -11.64 15.24 5.68
N ASP A 133 -11.95 14.31 4.79
CA ASP A 133 -13.35 13.97 4.48
C ASP A 133 -13.97 12.98 5.47
N TYR A 134 -13.17 12.10 6.08
CA TYR A 134 -13.69 10.97 6.84
C TYR A 134 -13.23 10.89 8.29
N CYS A 135 -12.31 11.72 8.78
CA CYS A 135 -11.77 11.58 10.13
C CYS A 135 -11.98 12.86 10.95
N VAL A 136 -11.99 12.70 12.27
CA VAL A 136 -12.15 13.80 13.23
C VAL A 136 -11.01 13.80 14.25
N ASP A 137 -10.70 12.62 14.81
CA ASP A 137 -9.70 12.45 15.86
C ASP A 137 -8.45 11.71 15.36
N VAL A 138 -7.27 12.11 15.85
CA VAL A 138 -5.97 11.53 15.45
C VAL A 138 -5.83 10.04 15.76
N GLY A 139 -6.47 9.56 16.83
CA GLY A 139 -6.49 8.15 17.21
C GLY A 139 -7.41 7.30 16.32
N ARG A 140 -8.24 7.91 15.48
CA ARG A 140 -9.22 7.28 14.57
C ARG A 140 -9.15 7.92 13.18
N ASN A 141 -7.95 7.86 12.60
CA ASN A 141 -7.64 8.50 11.32
C ASN A 141 -7.70 7.55 10.10
N VAL A 142 -8.40 6.41 10.22
CA VAL A 142 -8.87 5.52 9.13
C VAL A 142 -7.82 4.80 8.28
N ILE A 143 -6.65 5.38 8.03
CA ILE A 143 -5.73 4.92 6.99
C ILE A 143 -4.26 5.19 7.34
N HIS A 144 -3.39 4.25 6.98
CA HIS A 144 -1.93 4.35 7.00
C HIS A 144 -1.39 4.38 5.57
N GLY A 145 -0.26 5.06 5.37
CA GLY A 145 0.52 4.97 4.15
C GLY A 145 2.00 5.25 4.41
N SER A 146 2.88 4.53 3.73
CA SER A 146 4.33 4.67 3.84
C SER A 146 4.78 6.13 3.68
N ASP A 147 5.78 6.55 4.45
CA ASP A 147 6.27 7.93 4.49
C ASP A 147 7.51 8.18 3.60
N SER A 148 8.22 7.12 3.22
CA SER A 148 9.33 7.14 2.28
C SER A 148 9.38 5.85 1.46
N VAL A 149 10.15 5.86 0.37
CA VAL A 149 10.35 4.67 -0.48
C VAL A 149 11.01 3.54 0.33
N GLU A 150 11.95 3.88 1.20
CA GLU A 150 12.61 2.91 2.08
C GLU A 150 11.62 2.30 3.07
N SER A 151 10.73 3.12 3.66
CA SER A 151 9.67 2.62 4.55
C SER A 151 8.69 1.74 3.77
N ALA A 152 8.31 2.10 2.54
CA ALA A 152 7.45 1.29 1.70
C ALA A 152 8.07 -0.09 1.42
N GLN A 153 9.36 -0.17 1.11
CA GLN A 153 10.07 -1.44 0.91
C GLN A 153 10.04 -2.33 2.16
N ARG A 154 10.31 -1.76 3.34
CA ARG A 154 10.24 -2.50 4.61
C ARG A 154 8.82 -2.98 4.89
N GLU A 155 7.84 -2.08 4.79
CA GLU A 155 6.44 -2.38 5.07
C GLU A 155 5.90 -3.45 4.12
N ILE A 156 6.10 -3.31 2.81
CA ILE A 156 5.63 -4.31 1.83
C ILE A 156 6.26 -5.68 2.09
N SER A 157 7.56 -5.73 2.39
CA SER A 157 8.26 -6.99 2.70
C SER A 157 7.76 -7.64 4.00
N LEU A 158 7.36 -6.82 4.98
CA LEU A 158 6.79 -7.29 6.24
C LEU A 158 5.37 -7.83 6.06
N TRP A 159 4.55 -7.15 5.26
CA TRP A 159 3.13 -7.45 5.13
C TRP A 159 2.82 -8.46 4.02
N PHE A 160 3.63 -8.58 2.97
CA PHE A 160 3.34 -9.40 1.80
C PHE A 160 4.51 -10.32 1.43
N ARG A 161 4.20 -11.58 1.13
CA ARG A 161 5.09 -12.49 0.42
C ARG A 161 5.14 -12.10 -1.05
N GLN A 162 6.24 -12.41 -1.73
CA GLN A 162 6.41 -12.09 -3.14
C GLN A 162 5.30 -12.66 -4.04
N ASN A 163 4.79 -13.87 -3.73
CA ASN A 163 3.71 -14.49 -4.49
C ASN A 163 2.31 -13.89 -4.23
N GLU A 164 2.19 -12.99 -3.24
CA GLU A 164 0.96 -12.22 -3.01
C GLU A 164 0.92 -10.94 -3.86
N LEU A 165 2.03 -10.56 -4.52
CA LEU A 165 2.12 -9.39 -5.38
C LEU A 165 1.95 -9.78 -6.85
N GLN A 166 1.07 -9.09 -7.56
CA GLN A 166 0.73 -9.36 -8.96
C GLN A 166 1.46 -8.41 -9.91
N CYS A 167 2.06 -8.96 -10.96
CA CYS A 167 2.54 -8.19 -12.10
C CYS A 167 1.43 -8.12 -13.15
N LEU A 168 0.71 -7.00 -13.19
CA LEU A 168 -0.38 -6.79 -14.14
C LEU A 168 0.12 -5.95 -15.31
N GLU A 169 -0.20 -6.39 -16.52
CA GLU A 169 -0.11 -5.55 -17.71
C GLU A 169 -1.21 -4.49 -17.67
N ASP A 170 -0.85 -3.25 -17.97
CA ASP A 170 -1.75 -2.10 -17.82
C ASP A 170 -2.04 -1.46 -19.16
N SER A 171 -3.20 -1.82 -19.69
CA SER A 171 -3.72 -1.28 -20.95
C SER A 171 -4.00 0.22 -20.89
N SER A 172 -4.16 0.79 -19.69
CA SER A 172 -4.43 2.21 -19.49
C SER A 172 -3.16 3.04 -19.30
N GLY A 173 -2.00 2.42 -19.05
CA GLY A 173 -0.75 3.10 -18.73
C GLY A 173 -0.33 4.17 -19.76
N GLN A 174 -0.54 3.91 -21.05
CA GLN A 174 -0.25 4.85 -22.15
C GLN A 174 -1.09 6.13 -22.14
N TRP A 175 -2.20 6.15 -21.39
CA TRP A 175 -3.08 7.32 -21.23
C TRP A 175 -2.86 8.04 -19.89
N ILE A 176 -2.06 7.45 -19.00
CA ILE A 176 -1.76 7.96 -17.65
C ILE A 176 -0.34 8.55 -17.60
N TYR A 177 0.60 7.96 -18.33
CA TYR A 177 2.01 8.33 -18.37
C TYR A 177 2.46 8.68 -19.81
N GLU A 178 3.39 9.62 -19.93
CA GLU A 178 4.05 10.01 -21.19
C GLU A 178 5.26 9.14 -21.52
#